data_AF-V9XPL3-F1
#
_entry.id   AF-V9XPL3-F1
#
_cell.length_a   1.000
_cell.length_b   1.000
_cell.length_c   1.000
_cell.angle_alpha   90.00
_cell.angle_beta   90.00
_cell.angle_gamma   90.00
#
_symmetry.space_group_name_H-M   'P 1'
#
loop_
_entity.id
_entity.type
_entity.pdbx_description
1 polymer ?
#
loop_
_entity_poly.entity_id
_entity_poly.type
_entity_poly.pdbx_seq_one_letter_code
_entity_poly.pdbx_strand_id
1 'polypeptide(L)'
;KYRDWIIKSKFEWYTLSKEYDTQNVSNKNAENYLIRISNNNNNAKVSLLLKNCDAEYSKYCDCKHTTTLVKSVLNGKDDTSKEVRETVDLNDFSKFGCDEKSVETNRKMWECKKPDILSTKVICVPPRRQEL
;
A
#
# COMPACT_ATOMS: atom_id res chain seq x y z
N LYS A 1 -0.71 -2.05 15.77
CA LYS A 1 -1.90 -2.42 16.60
C LYS A 1 -3.12 -2.72 15.73
N TYR A 2 -3.78 -1.74 15.10
CA TYR A 2 -5.01 -2.02 14.32
C TYR A 2 -4.75 -2.92 13.10
N ARG A 3 -3.68 -2.67 12.34
CA ARG A 3 -3.22 -3.54 11.24
C ARG A 3 -3.02 -4.99 11.69
N ASP A 4 -2.32 -5.17 12.81
CA ASP A 4 -1.97 -6.49 13.33
C ASP A 4 -3.22 -7.27 13.74
N TRP A 5 -4.21 -6.58 14.32
CA TRP A 5 -5.51 -7.15 14.64
C TRP A 5 -6.24 -7.61 13.36
N ILE A 6 -6.31 -6.79 12.31
CA ILE A 6 -6.96 -7.19 11.04
C ILE A 6 -6.29 -8.43 10.45
N ILE A 7 -4.95 -8.47 10.42
CA ILE A 7 -4.20 -9.62 9.90
C ILE A 7 -4.48 -10.88 10.72
N LYS A 8 -4.45 -10.76 12.05
CA LYS A 8 -4.76 -11.87 12.96
C LYS A 8 -6.19 -12.37 12.75
N SER A 9 -7.18 -11.48 12.72
CA SER A 9 -8.59 -11.87 12.53
C SER A 9 -8.85 -12.50 11.17
N LYS A 10 -8.17 -12.05 10.11
CA LYS A 10 -8.22 -12.71 8.79
C LYS A 10 -7.68 -14.14 8.84
N PHE A 11 -6.57 -14.35 9.54
CA PHE A 11 -5.96 -15.67 9.66
C PHE A 11 -6.79 -16.62 10.53
N GLU A 12 -7.35 -16.11 11.63
CA GLU A 12 -8.29 -16.85 12.49
C GLU A 12 -9.52 -17.29 11.68
N TRP A 13 -10.15 -16.36 10.95
CA TRP A 13 -11.28 -16.68 10.09
C TRP A 13 -10.91 -17.73 9.04
N TYR A 14 -9.80 -17.54 8.30
CA TYR A 14 -9.34 -18.50 7.29
C TYR A 14 -9.15 -19.91 7.86
N THR A 15 -8.53 -20.02 9.03
CA THR A 15 -8.25 -21.31 9.68
C THR A 15 -9.55 -22.01 10.08
N LEU A 16 -10.44 -21.29 10.77
CA LEU A 16 -11.71 -21.85 11.26
C LEU A 16 -12.68 -22.18 10.12
N SER A 17 -12.79 -21.31 9.12
CA SER A 17 -13.68 -21.54 7.98
C SER A 17 -13.22 -22.74 7.15
N LYS A 18 -11.90 -22.89 6.96
CA LYS A 18 -11.33 -24.01 6.22
C LYS A 18 -11.51 -25.33 6.97
N GLU A 19 -11.33 -25.33 8.29
CA GLU A 19 -11.55 -26.53 9.10
C GLU A 19 -13.04 -26.94 9.06
N TYR A 20 -13.96 -25.97 9.17
CA TYR A 20 -15.39 -26.22 9.01
C TYR A 20 -15.72 -26.83 7.65
N ASP A 21 -15.23 -26.24 6.57
CA ASP A 21 -15.46 -26.72 5.21
C ASP A 21 -14.90 -28.15 5.01
N THR A 22 -13.81 -28.50 5.72
CA THR A 22 -13.19 -29.84 5.66
C THR A 22 -13.99 -30.89 6.45
N GLN A 23 -14.46 -30.55 7.65
CA GLN A 23 -15.17 -31.49 8.52
C GLN A 23 -16.63 -31.71 8.08
N ASN A 24 -17.22 -30.74 7.37
CA ASN A 24 -18.63 -30.77 7.06
C ASN A 24 -18.89 -31.50 5.73
N VAL A 25 -19.29 -32.78 5.83
CA VAL A 25 -19.55 -33.74 4.73
C VAL A 25 -20.47 -33.20 3.62
N SER A 26 -21.25 -32.17 3.91
CA SER A 26 -22.18 -31.55 2.96
C SER A 26 -21.60 -30.42 2.10
N ASN A 27 -20.27 -30.20 2.08
CA ASN A 27 -19.60 -29.12 1.33
C ASN A 27 -20.23 -27.73 1.58
N LYS A 28 -20.72 -27.50 2.79
CA LYS A 28 -21.33 -26.23 3.16
C LYS A 28 -20.23 -25.25 3.56
N ASN A 29 -20.14 -24.17 2.79
CA ASN A 29 -19.29 -23.03 3.11
C ASN A 29 -19.64 -22.44 4.49
N ALA A 30 -18.62 -22.17 5.31
CA ALA A 30 -18.76 -21.61 6.66
C ALA A 30 -19.55 -20.29 6.73
N GLU A 31 -19.37 -19.38 5.76
CA GLU A 31 -20.11 -18.10 5.70
C GLU A 31 -21.60 -18.34 5.42
N ASN A 32 -21.93 -19.28 4.53
CA ASN A 32 -23.32 -19.71 4.29
C ASN A 32 -23.97 -20.32 5.53
N TYR A 33 -23.21 -21.06 6.35
CA TYR A 33 -23.71 -21.55 7.63
C TYR A 33 -24.08 -20.38 8.56
N LEU A 34 -23.18 -19.41 8.74
CA LEU A 34 -23.43 -18.21 9.54
C LEU A 34 -24.66 -17.44 9.03
N ILE A 35 -24.81 -17.30 7.70
CA ILE A 35 -25.96 -16.60 7.11
C ILE A 35 -27.27 -17.31 7.45
N ARG A 36 -27.29 -18.65 7.47
CA ARG A 36 -28.52 -19.42 7.78
C ARG A 36 -28.94 -19.35 9.24
N ILE A 37 -27.98 -19.27 10.16
CA ILE A 37 -28.27 -19.27 11.60
C ILE A 37 -28.40 -17.85 12.18
N SER A 38 -27.96 -16.84 11.45
CA SER A 38 -28.00 -15.45 11.89
C SER A 38 -29.35 -14.82 11.57
N ASN A 39 -29.88 -14.04 12.52
CA ASN A 39 -31.03 -13.16 12.27
C ASN A 39 -30.63 -11.89 11.47
N ASN A 40 -29.34 -11.64 11.28
CA ASN A 40 -28.80 -10.55 10.48
C ASN A 40 -27.79 -11.06 9.44
N ASN A 41 -28.25 -11.17 8.20
CA ASN A 41 -27.48 -11.71 7.09
C ASN A 41 -26.24 -10.86 6.74
N ASN A 42 -26.26 -9.55 7.03
CA ASN A 42 -25.11 -8.68 6.74
C ASN A 42 -23.95 -8.91 7.71
N ASN A 43 -24.26 -9.17 8.98
CA ASN A 43 -23.23 -9.47 10.00
C ASN A 43 -22.64 -10.88 9.83
N ALA A 44 -23.32 -11.75 9.10
CA ALA A 44 -22.84 -13.10 8.82
C ALA A 44 -21.84 -13.16 7.64
N LYS A 45 -21.71 -12.09 6.86
CA LYS A 45 -20.75 -11.99 5.75
C LYS A 45 -19.36 -11.54 6.23
N VAL A 46 -18.68 -12.43 6.94
CA VAL A 46 -17.36 -12.16 7.56
C VAL A 46 -16.32 -11.68 6.54
N SER A 47 -16.33 -12.22 5.33
CA SER A 47 -15.40 -11.80 4.26
C SER A 47 -15.56 -10.32 3.90
N LEU A 48 -16.82 -9.86 3.81
CA LEU A 48 -17.17 -8.47 3.55
C LEU A 48 -16.80 -7.57 4.74
N LEU A 49 -17.05 -8.01 5.97
CA LEU A 49 -16.69 -7.25 7.17
C LEU A 49 -15.17 -7.01 7.26
N LEU A 50 -14.37 -8.05 7.02
CA LEU A 50 -12.90 -7.92 7.02
C LEU A 50 -12.39 -7.01 5.90
N LYS A 51 -13.05 -7.03 4.73
CA LYS A 51 -12.74 -6.09 3.64
C LYS A 51 -13.08 -4.64 4.00
N ASN A 52 -14.19 -4.42 4.71
CA ASN A 52 -14.55 -3.09 5.22
C ASN A 52 -13.52 -2.61 6.26
N CYS A 53 -12.99 -3.50 7.11
CA CYS A 53 -11.90 -3.17 8.02
C CYS A 53 -10.63 -2.73 7.28
N ASP A 54 -10.28 -3.36 6.14
CA ASP A 54 -9.14 -2.93 5.32
C ASP A 54 -9.33 -1.51 4.74
N ALA A 55 -10.55 -1.21 4.30
CA ALA A 55 -10.89 0.11 3.77
C ALA A 55 -10.81 1.18 4.87
N GLU A 56 -11.37 0.89 6.05
CA GLU A 56 -11.30 1.76 7.22
C GLU A 56 -9.85 1.97 7.69
N TYR A 57 -9.05 0.90 7.70
CA TYR A 57 -7.62 1.00 7.98
C TYR A 57 -6.92 1.93 6.98
N SER A 58 -7.13 1.70 5.68
CA SER A 58 -6.47 2.49 4.64
C SER A 58 -6.87 3.97 4.72
N LYS A 59 -8.11 4.26 5.11
CA LYS A 59 -8.62 5.63 5.28
C LYS A 59 -7.86 6.45 6.33
N TYR A 60 -7.43 5.85 7.44
CA TYR A 60 -6.82 6.59 8.55
C TYR A 60 -5.36 6.24 8.84
N CYS A 61 -4.86 5.12 8.33
CA CYS A 61 -3.54 4.60 8.68
C CYS A 61 -2.56 4.56 7.50
N ASP A 62 -3.02 4.77 6.27
CA ASP A 62 -2.12 4.88 5.13
C ASP A 62 -1.53 6.30 5.06
N CYS A 63 -0.21 6.37 5.06
CA CYS A 63 0.50 7.60 4.76
C CYS A 63 0.29 7.97 3.29
N LYS A 64 -0.36 9.11 3.02
CA LYS A 64 -0.76 9.56 1.68
C LYS A 64 0.43 9.61 0.71
N HIS A 65 1.50 10.32 1.09
CA HIS A 65 2.67 10.55 0.24
C HIS A 65 3.60 9.33 0.06
N THR A 66 3.26 8.16 0.60
CA THR A 66 4.06 6.95 0.42
C THR A 66 3.19 5.72 0.21
N THR A 67 2.43 5.29 1.22
CA THR A 67 1.62 4.07 1.15
C THR A 67 0.53 4.18 0.09
N THR A 68 -0.19 5.31 0.04
CA THR A 68 -1.27 5.49 -0.94
C THR A 68 -0.73 5.56 -2.36
N LEU A 69 0.38 6.27 -2.58
CA LEU A 69 1.07 6.33 -3.88
C LEU A 69 1.54 4.94 -4.34
N VAL A 70 2.18 4.16 -3.46
CA VAL A 70 2.62 2.80 -3.80
C VAL A 70 1.43 1.90 -4.14
N LYS A 71 0.33 1.98 -3.36
CA LYS A 71 -0.89 1.19 -3.62
C LYS A 71 -1.57 1.59 -4.93
N SER A 72 -1.61 2.88 -5.28
CA SER A 72 -2.24 3.34 -6.53
C SER A 72 -1.49 2.88 -7.77
N VAL A 73 -0.16 2.76 -7.69
CA VAL A 73 0.67 2.23 -8.78
C VAL A 73 0.56 0.70 -8.87
N LEU A 74 0.76 -0.01 -7.76
CA LEU A 74 0.80 -1.49 -7.76
C LEU A 74 -0.57 -2.13 -8.04
N ASN A 75 -1.66 -1.50 -7.57
CA ASN A 75 -3.02 -1.99 -7.78
C ASN A 75 -3.78 -1.14 -8.82
N GLY A 76 -3.09 -0.26 -9.53
CA GLY A 76 -3.66 0.56 -10.59
C GLY A 76 -4.11 -0.30 -11.77
N LYS A 77 -5.08 0.20 -12.54
CA LYS A 77 -5.55 -0.49 -13.74
C LYS A 77 -4.62 -0.22 -14.93
N ASP A 78 -4.55 -1.17 -15.86
CA ASP A 78 -3.73 -1.01 -17.07
C ASP A 78 -4.20 0.15 -17.96
N ASP A 79 -5.51 0.43 -17.96
CA ASP A 79 -6.14 1.52 -18.71
C ASP A 79 -6.03 2.91 -18.04
N THR A 80 -5.26 3.03 -16.94
CA THR A 80 -5.00 4.32 -16.29
C THR A 80 -4.37 5.30 -17.27
N SER A 81 -4.91 6.52 -17.34
CA SER A 81 -4.46 7.55 -18.29
C SER A 81 -3.02 7.98 -18.06
N LYS A 82 -2.37 8.48 -19.11
CA LYS A 82 -1.00 9.01 -19.05
C LYS A 82 -0.85 10.11 -17.99
N GLU A 83 -1.82 11.03 -17.92
CA GLU A 83 -1.85 12.12 -16.95
C GLU A 83 -1.78 11.58 -15.51
N VAL A 84 -2.61 10.60 -15.16
CA VAL A 84 -2.61 10.02 -13.81
C VAL A 84 -1.30 9.26 -13.52
N ARG A 85 -0.69 8.63 -14.53
CA ARG A 85 0.60 7.91 -14.39
C ARG A 85 1.79 8.84 -14.16
N GLU A 86 1.74 10.06 -14.71
CA GLU A 86 2.87 10.99 -14.73
C GLU A 86 2.70 12.17 -13.75
N THR A 87 1.51 12.37 -13.19
CA THR A 87 1.25 13.47 -12.25
C THR A 87 2.05 13.29 -10.95
N VAL A 88 2.69 14.38 -10.52
CA VAL A 88 3.36 14.49 -9.23
C VAL A 88 2.57 15.48 -8.36
N ASP A 89 2.03 15.02 -7.23
CA ASP A 89 1.46 15.91 -6.21
C ASP A 89 2.62 16.58 -5.45
N LEU A 90 2.82 17.88 -5.69
CA LEU A 90 3.93 18.64 -5.12
C LEU A 90 3.90 18.67 -3.59
N ASN A 91 2.70 18.72 -2.97
CA ASN A 91 2.60 18.72 -1.51
C ASN A 91 3.04 17.37 -0.94
N ASP A 92 2.65 16.28 -1.59
CA ASP A 92 3.08 14.94 -1.19
C ASP A 92 4.59 14.74 -1.41
N PHE A 93 5.14 15.23 -2.53
CA PHE A 93 6.56 15.19 -2.84
C PHE A 93 7.41 15.97 -1.82
N SER A 94 6.95 17.16 -1.45
CA SER A 94 7.53 18.00 -0.39
C SER A 94 7.49 17.33 0.97
N LYS A 95 6.32 16.78 1.33
CA LYS A 95 6.13 16.09 2.60
C LYS A 95 6.93 14.79 2.72
N PHE A 96 7.18 14.13 1.58
CA PHE A 96 8.09 13.00 1.48
C PHE A 96 9.55 13.37 1.79
N GLY A 97 9.91 14.63 1.60
CA GLY A 97 11.24 15.19 1.94
C GLY A 97 12.05 15.65 0.75
N CYS A 98 11.45 15.80 -0.43
CA CYS A 98 12.10 16.32 -1.64
C CYS A 98 11.77 17.81 -1.83
N ASP A 99 12.61 18.54 -2.58
CA ASP A 99 12.36 19.95 -2.91
C ASP A 99 11.42 20.05 -4.11
N GLU A 100 10.24 20.67 -3.96
CA GLU A 100 9.26 20.85 -5.03
C GLU A 100 9.86 21.50 -6.28
N LYS A 101 10.83 22.41 -6.11
CA LYS A 101 11.49 23.08 -7.24
C LYS A 101 12.31 22.12 -8.09
N SER A 102 12.70 20.96 -7.57
CA SER A 102 13.46 19.95 -8.33
C SER A 102 12.62 19.26 -9.40
N VAL A 103 11.29 19.38 -9.38
CA VAL A 103 10.41 18.80 -10.41
C VAL A 103 10.60 19.51 -11.76
N GLU A 104 10.87 20.81 -11.75
CA GLU A 104 11.02 21.62 -12.97
C GLU A 104 12.46 22.10 -13.24
N THR A 105 13.39 21.92 -12.29
CA THR A 105 14.76 22.43 -12.43
C THR A 105 15.75 21.33 -12.83
N ASN A 106 16.61 21.63 -13.80
CA ASN A 106 17.64 20.72 -14.34
C ASN A 106 19.06 21.33 -14.28
N ARG A 107 19.46 21.78 -13.08
CA ARG A 107 20.61 22.69 -12.93
C ARG A 107 21.94 21.99 -12.62
N LYS A 108 21.96 20.67 -12.44
CA LYS A 108 23.21 19.96 -12.10
C LYS A 108 24.05 19.63 -13.33
N MET A 109 25.36 19.78 -13.16
CA MET A 109 26.37 19.33 -14.11
C MET A 109 27.16 18.16 -13.49
N TRP A 110 27.99 17.49 -14.31
CA TRP A 110 28.90 16.48 -13.79
C TRP A 110 29.83 17.10 -12.76
N GLU A 111 29.84 16.54 -11.55
CA GLU A 111 30.72 16.98 -10.46
C GLU A 111 31.64 15.83 -10.07
N CYS A 112 32.96 16.07 -10.13
CA CYS A 112 33.99 15.16 -9.64
C CYS A 112 34.45 15.63 -8.26
N LYS A 113 33.78 15.15 -7.21
CA LYS A 113 34.05 15.54 -5.83
C LYS A 113 34.05 14.34 -4.90
N LYS A 114 34.51 14.56 -3.67
CA LYS A 114 34.37 13.58 -2.60
C LYS A 114 32.88 13.50 -2.21
N PRO A 115 32.27 12.30 -2.18
CA PRO A 115 30.85 12.13 -1.85
C PRO A 115 30.49 12.63 -0.44
N ASP A 116 31.38 12.41 0.52
CA ASP A 116 31.24 12.87 1.90
C ASP A 116 32.58 13.38 2.46
N ILE A 117 32.55 13.97 3.65
CA ILE A 117 33.72 14.56 4.30
C ILE A 117 34.81 13.54 4.67
N LEU A 118 34.45 12.26 4.78
CA LEU A 118 35.36 11.17 5.15
C LEU A 118 35.96 10.46 3.92
N SER A 119 35.44 10.77 2.73
CA SER A 119 35.82 10.09 1.51
C SER A 119 37.27 10.36 1.16
N THR A 120 38.00 9.29 0.85
CA THR A 120 39.40 9.36 0.44
C THR A 120 39.55 9.48 -1.07
N LYS A 121 38.52 9.12 -1.85
CA LYS A 121 38.51 9.14 -3.31
C LYS A 121 37.54 10.17 -3.88
N VAL A 122 37.92 10.76 -5.00
CA VAL A 122 37.06 11.62 -5.82
C VAL A 122 36.22 10.73 -6.75
N ILE A 123 34.92 11.01 -6.84
CA ILE A 123 33.99 10.31 -7.72
C ILE A 123 33.32 11.33 -8.63
N CYS A 124 33.34 11.07 -9.94
CA CYS A 124 32.57 11.84 -10.91
C CYS A 124 31.14 11.30 -10.96
N VAL A 125 30.19 12.05 -10.40
CA VAL A 125 28.79 11.62 -10.28
C VAL A 125 27.95 12.30 -11.38
N PRO A 126 27.19 11.54 -12.19
CA PRO A 126 26.29 12.12 -13.18
C PRO A 126 25.20 12.99 -12.53
N PRO A 127 24.73 14.08 -13.19
CA PRO A 127 23.63 14.91 -12.69
C PRO A 127 22.39 14.11 -12.27
N ARG A 128 21.99 13.15 -13.10
CA ARG A 128 20.86 12.24 -12.85
C ARG A 128 20.97 11.48 -11.53
N ARG A 129 22.19 11.19 -11.04
CA ARG A 129 22.38 10.55 -9.72
C ARG A 129 22.47 11.59 -8.61
N GLN A 130 22.97 12.79 -8.88
CA GLN A 130 23.00 13.88 -7.90
C GLN A 130 21.60 14.43 -7.60
N GLU A 131 20.66 14.33 -8.54
CA GLU A 131 19.28 14.78 -8.44
C GLU A 131 18.30 13.67 -7.98
N LEU A 132 18.82 12.52 -7.54
CA LEU A 132 18.08 11.44 -6.88
C LEU A 132 18.30 11.49 -5.36
#